data_AF-A0AAD9P064-F1
#
_entry.id   AF-A0AAD9P064-F1
#
_cell.length_a   1.000
_cell.length_b   1.000
_cell.length_c   1.000
_cell.angle_alpha   90.00
_cell.angle_beta   90.00
_cell.angle_gamma   90.00
#
_symmetry.space_group_name_H-M   'P 1'
#
loop_
_entity.id
_entity.type
_entity.pdbx_description
1 polymer ?
#
loop_
_entity_poly.entity_id
_entity_poly.type
_entity_poly.pdbx_seq_one_letter_code
_entity_poly.pdbx_strand_id
1 'polypeptide(L)'
;MPFPEDDGISVGPGTKTGVGLRRHTRTRMPPPYGDCADYTAQDNLHLNAYVSDVPTVQYSTRACMKTCFQRHLMEKCGCYSTQFPVGRNSTAYAGINVYALRPCEDDTQEGIAGKVYLFVFHAQLCSFSSLTVR
;
A
#
# COMPACT_ATOMS: atom_id res chain seq x y z
N MET A 1 4.34 -7.68 -2.77
CA MET A 1 5.34 -6.83 -2.10
C MET A 1 5.35 -7.18 -0.62
N PRO A 2 6.53 -7.37 0.02
CA PRO A 2 6.62 -7.44 1.48
C PRO A 2 6.50 -6.04 2.10
N PHE A 3 5.73 -5.92 3.19
CA PHE A 3 5.54 -4.69 3.97
C PHE A 3 5.90 -4.99 5.45
N PRO A 4 7.20 -4.97 5.81
CA PRO A 4 7.64 -5.27 7.18
C PRO A 4 7.11 -4.29 8.23
N GLU A 5 6.74 -3.09 7.83
CA GLU A 5 6.13 -2.07 8.69
C GLU A 5 4.70 -2.43 9.12
N ASP A 6 3.96 -3.18 8.30
CA ASP A 6 2.58 -3.56 8.58
C ASP A 6 2.52 -4.97 9.23
N ASP A 7 3.23 -5.97 8.69
CA ASP A 7 3.17 -7.39 9.11
C ASP A 7 4.54 -7.97 9.53
N GLY A 8 5.44 -7.14 10.07
CA GLY A 8 6.73 -7.60 10.57
C GLY A 8 6.63 -8.46 11.83
N ILE A 9 7.53 -9.44 11.98
CA ILE A 9 7.70 -10.21 13.23
C ILE A 9 8.95 -9.72 13.93
N SER A 10 8.80 -9.14 15.12
CA SER A 10 9.93 -8.74 15.96
C SER A 10 10.47 -9.93 16.74
N VAL A 11 11.80 -10.12 16.71
CA VAL A 11 12.49 -11.21 17.39
C VAL A 11 13.48 -10.63 18.39
N GLY A 12 13.46 -11.14 19.63
CA GLY A 12 14.38 -10.73 20.68
C GLY A 12 15.79 -11.30 20.48
N PRO A 13 16.86 -10.52 20.71
CA PRO A 13 18.23 -11.02 20.64
C PRO A 13 18.52 -12.00 21.78
N GLY A 14 19.50 -12.89 21.59
CA GLY A 14 19.99 -13.79 22.64
C GLY A 14 19.12 -15.01 22.96
N THR A 15 17.99 -15.18 22.26
CA THR A 15 17.12 -16.36 22.38
C THR A 15 16.82 -16.94 21.00
N LYS A 16 16.44 -18.22 20.94
CA LYS A 16 15.99 -18.87 19.70
C LYS A 16 14.47 -18.75 19.61
N THR A 17 13.97 -18.20 18.50
CA THR A 17 12.55 -18.16 18.21
C THR A 17 12.20 -19.15 17.09
N GLY A 18 11.20 -19.99 17.33
CA GLY A 18 10.59 -20.83 16.29
C GLY A 18 9.34 -20.14 15.77
N VAL A 19 9.20 -20.01 14.44
CA VAL A 19 8.04 -19.37 13.81
C VAL A 19 7.25 -20.42 13.04
N GLY A 20 6.07 -20.80 13.54
CA GLY A 20 5.14 -21.66 12.83
C GLY A 20 4.26 -20.84 11.89
N LEU A 21 4.15 -21.23 10.63
CA LEU A 21 3.31 -20.55 9.64
C LEU A 21 2.12 -21.41 9.21
N ARG A 22 0.92 -20.84 9.22
CA ARG A 22 -0.29 -21.46 8.67
C ARG A 22 -0.88 -20.58 7.57
N ARG A 23 -1.02 -21.17 6.37
CA ARG A 23 -1.61 -20.51 5.20
C ARG A 23 -3.12 -20.63 5.18
N HIS A 24 -3.79 -19.50 4.98
CA HIS A 24 -5.21 -19.38 4.73
C HIS A 24 -5.43 -18.69 3.39
N THR A 25 -6.06 -19.39 2.46
CA THR A 25 -6.44 -18.82 1.16
C THR A 25 -7.94 -18.60 1.13
N ARG A 26 -8.37 -17.42 0.69
CA ARG A 26 -9.76 -17.05 0.48
C ARG A 26 -9.96 -16.63 -0.96
N THR A 27 -10.93 -17.23 -1.61
CA THR A 27 -11.38 -16.86 -2.94
C THR A 27 -12.81 -16.33 -2.86
N ARG A 28 -13.11 -15.28 -3.62
CA ARG A 28 -14.41 -14.63 -3.74
C ARG A 28 -14.82 -14.62 -5.21
N MET A 29 -16.12 -14.62 -5.46
CA MET A 29 -16.66 -14.50 -6.80
C MET A 29 -16.75 -13.02 -7.20
N PRO A 30 -16.44 -12.67 -8.46
CA PRO A 30 -16.56 -11.31 -8.98
C PRO A 30 -18.04 -10.85 -9.09
N PRO A 31 -18.29 -9.58 -9.46
CA PRO A 31 -19.64 -9.06 -9.68
C PRO A 31 -20.42 -9.95 -10.64
N PRO A 32 -21.70 -10.29 -10.35
CA PRO A 32 -22.62 -9.64 -9.39
C PRO A 32 -22.61 -10.20 -7.94
N TYR A 33 -21.77 -11.18 -7.62
CA TYR A 33 -21.82 -11.88 -6.32
C TYR A 33 -20.98 -11.20 -5.23
N GLY A 34 -20.07 -10.30 -5.60
CA GLY A 34 -19.29 -9.51 -4.66
C GLY A 34 -18.46 -8.44 -5.36
N ASP A 35 -17.99 -7.45 -4.60
CA ASP A 35 -17.21 -6.31 -5.10
C ASP A 35 -15.71 -6.61 -5.12
N CYS A 36 -15.32 -7.67 -5.82
CA CYS A 36 -13.92 -8.01 -6.05
C CYS A 36 -13.57 -7.96 -7.54
N ALA A 37 -12.33 -7.59 -7.86
CA ALA A 37 -11.84 -7.58 -9.24
C ALA A 37 -10.54 -8.36 -9.35
N ASP A 38 -10.37 -9.04 -10.49
CA ASP A 38 -9.09 -9.61 -10.89
C ASP A 38 -8.35 -8.58 -11.73
N TYR A 39 -7.32 -7.98 -11.13
CA TYR A 39 -6.52 -6.96 -11.79
C TYR A 39 -5.56 -7.58 -12.80
N THR A 40 -5.55 -7.05 -14.02
CA THR A 40 -4.61 -7.45 -15.05
C THR A 40 -3.21 -6.87 -14.78
N ALA A 41 -2.21 -7.36 -15.51
CA ALA A 41 -0.85 -6.81 -15.44
C ALA A 41 -0.80 -5.32 -15.86
N GLN A 42 -1.71 -4.88 -16.74
CA GLN A 42 -1.82 -3.49 -17.16
C GLN A 42 -2.41 -2.62 -16.04
N ASP A 43 -3.47 -3.09 -15.37
CA ASP A 43 -4.04 -2.38 -14.22
C ASP A 43 -3.01 -2.26 -13.09
N ASN A 44 -2.22 -3.31 -12.86
CA ASN A 44 -1.17 -3.32 -11.85
C ASN A 44 -0.14 -2.18 -12.05
N LEU A 45 0.23 -1.87 -13.30
CA LEU A 45 1.17 -0.78 -13.62
C LEU A 45 0.61 0.61 -13.28
N HIS A 46 -0.70 0.80 -13.39
CA HIS A 46 -1.34 2.09 -13.09
C HIS A 46 -1.68 2.25 -11.61
N LEU A 47 -2.02 1.15 -10.92
CA LEU A 47 -2.52 1.19 -9.55
C LEU A 47 -1.42 1.02 -8.49
N ASN A 48 -0.29 0.41 -8.84
CA ASN A 48 0.82 0.16 -7.92
C ASN A 48 2.11 0.83 -8.37
N ALA A 49 2.54 1.83 -7.61
CA ALA A 49 3.83 2.48 -7.79
C ALA A 49 4.98 1.51 -7.50
N TYR A 50 4.78 0.51 -6.65
CA TYR A 50 5.79 -0.50 -6.31
C TYR A 50 6.27 -1.37 -7.49
N VAL A 51 5.55 -1.37 -8.62
CA VAL A 51 6.00 -2.07 -9.84
C VAL A 51 7.25 -1.42 -10.43
N SER A 52 7.52 -0.14 -10.14
CA SER A 52 8.74 0.54 -10.59
C SER A 52 10.01 -0.07 -9.99
N ASP A 53 9.92 -0.50 -8.73
CA ASP A 53 11.05 -0.97 -7.93
C ASP A 53 11.23 -2.47 -8.06
N VAL A 54 10.12 -3.22 -8.16
CA VAL A 54 10.13 -4.67 -8.29
C VAL A 54 9.12 -5.09 -9.37
N PRO A 55 9.57 -5.42 -10.60
CA PRO A 55 8.69 -5.67 -11.74
C PRO A 55 7.83 -6.94 -11.60
N THR A 56 8.10 -7.80 -10.61
CA THR A 56 7.35 -9.03 -10.34
C THR A 56 6.26 -8.86 -9.27
N VAL A 57 6.09 -7.66 -8.71
CA VAL A 57 5.09 -7.40 -7.68
C VAL A 57 3.69 -7.38 -8.30
N GLN A 58 2.86 -8.29 -7.85
CA GLN A 58 1.42 -8.28 -8.13
C GLN A 58 0.70 -7.24 -7.27
N TYR A 59 -0.48 -6.84 -7.75
CA TYR A 59 -1.38 -5.97 -7.01
C TYR A 59 -1.71 -6.54 -5.62
N SER A 60 -1.84 -5.65 -4.66
CA SER A 60 -2.32 -5.94 -3.31
C SER A 60 -3.11 -4.74 -2.82
N THR A 61 -4.15 -4.97 -2.02
CA THR A 61 -4.97 -3.90 -1.44
C THR A 61 -4.13 -2.96 -0.58
N ARG A 62 -3.13 -3.47 0.14
CA ARG A 62 -2.22 -2.63 0.94
C ARG A 62 -1.36 -1.75 0.06
N ALA A 63 -0.78 -2.33 -0.99
CA ALA A 63 0.04 -1.58 -1.95
C ALA A 63 -0.78 -0.42 -2.53
N CYS A 64 -2.01 -0.71 -3.00
CA CYS A 64 -2.95 0.28 -3.52
C CYS A 64 -3.25 1.42 -2.53
N MET A 65 -3.48 1.10 -1.25
CA MET A 65 -3.76 2.12 -0.23
C MET A 65 -2.56 3.06 -0.06
N LYS A 66 -1.34 2.52 0.01
CA LYS A 66 -0.13 3.33 0.13
C LYS A 66 0.12 4.16 -1.15
N THR A 67 -0.13 3.60 -2.35
CA THR A 67 -0.05 4.39 -3.59
C THR A 67 -1.07 5.52 -3.63
N CYS A 68 -2.30 5.25 -3.23
CA CYS A 68 -3.36 6.25 -3.23
C CYS A 68 -3.05 7.39 -2.25
N PHE A 69 -2.52 7.05 -1.07
CA PHE A 69 -2.04 8.02 -0.09
C PHE A 69 -0.94 8.90 -0.69
N GLN A 70 0.09 8.29 -1.29
CA GLN A 70 1.19 9.01 -1.92
C GLN A 70 0.73 9.94 -3.05
N ARG A 71 -0.22 9.50 -3.89
CA ARG A 71 -0.80 10.34 -4.94
C ARG A 71 -1.57 11.52 -4.37
N HIS A 72 -2.37 11.29 -3.33
CA HIS A 72 -3.14 12.35 -2.69
C HIS A 72 -2.23 13.39 -2.03
N LEU A 73 -1.13 12.95 -1.41
CA LEU A 73 -0.08 13.83 -0.88
C LEU A 73 0.50 14.72 -1.97
N MET A 74 0.84 14.14 -3.13
CA MET A 74 1.37 14.90 -4.26
C MET A 74 0.36 15.93 -4.79
N GLU A 75 -0.92 15.56 -4.91
CA GLU A 75 -1.97 16.44 -5.42
C GLU A 75 -2.27 17.61 -4.46
N LYS A 76 -2.32 17.35 -3.15
CA LYS A 76 -2.72 18.35 -2.15
C LYS A 76 -1.56 19.21 -1.66
N CYS A 77 -0.41 18.59 -1.40
CA CYS A 77 0.74 19.24 -0.77
C CYS A 77 1.90 19.50 -1.74
N GLY A 78 1.87 18.94 -2.96
CA GLY A 78 2.98 19.07 -3.92
C GLY A 78 4.26 18.35 -3.48
N CYS A 79 4.19 17.50 -2.47
CA CYS A 79 5.29 16.75 -1.90
C CYS A 79 4.99 15.25 -1.86
N TYR A 80 5.97 14.45 -1.47
CA TYR A 80 5.84 12.99 -1.37
C TYR A 80 6.52 12.49 -0.10
N SER A 81 5.98 11.41 0.48
CA SER A 81 6.60 10.78 1.64
C SER A 81 7.74 9.88 1.18
N THR A 82 8.91 9.97 1.81
CA THR A 82 10.09 9.14 1.47
C THR A 82 9.91 7.68 1.85
N GLN A 83 8.88 7.36 2.64
CA GLN A 83 8.55 6.00 3.05
C GLN A 83 7.92 5.17 1.92
N PHE A 84 7.34 5.84 0.91
CA PHE A 84 6.67 5.19 -0.21
C PHE A 84 7.36 5.54 -1.53
N PRO A 85 7.44 4.60 -2.48
CA PRO A 85 8.04 4.88 -3.76
C PRO A 85 7.20 5.85 -4.57
N VAL A 86 7.89 6.62 -5.39
CA VAL A 86 7.31 7.57 -6.32
C VAL A 86 7.39 6.97 -7.73
N GLY A 87 6.28 6.98 -8.46
CA GLY A 87 6.25 6.41 -9.82
C GLY A 87 7.30 7.06 -10.73
N ARG A 88 7.75 6.35 -11.77
CA ARG A 88 8.90 6.72 -12.63
C ARG A 88 8.89 8.13 -13.24
N ASN A 89 7.78 8.87 -13.21
CA ASN A 89 7.62 10.18 -13.84
C ASN A 89 7.37 11.35 -12.87
N SER A 90 7.43 11.14 -11.56
CA SER A 90 7.32 12.25 -10.60
C SER A 90 8.70 12.79 -10.25
N THR A 91 9.19 13.75 -11.03
CA THR A 91 10.25 14.67 -10.62
C THR A 91 9.67 15.66 -9.61
N ALA A 92 9.42 15.21 -8.38
CA ALA A 92 9.06 16.10 -7.28
C ALA A 92 10.33 16.55 -6.57
N TYR A 93 10.56 17.85 -6.58
CA TYR A 93 11.70 18.56 -6.02
C TYR A 93 11.92 18.19 -4.54
N ALA A 94 13.01 17.47 -4.24
CA ALA A 94 13.56 17.35 -2.89
C ALA A 94 14.28 18.66 -2.46
N GLY A 95 13.61 19.80 -2.65
CA GLY A 95 14.16 21.13 -2.45
C GLY A 95 13.24 22.06 -1.64
N ILE A 96 12.32 21.52 -0.85
CA ILE A 96 11.37 22.31 -0.06
C ILE A 96 11.73 22.26 1.43
N ASN A 97 11.55 23.40 2.09
CA ASN A 97 11.77 23.64 3.51
C ASN A 97 11.04 22.59 4.39
N VAL A 98 11.80 21.78 5.12
CA VAL A 98 11.31 20.62 5.90
C VAL A 98 10.24 21.02 6.94
N TYR A 99 10.25 22.28 7.38
CA TYR A 99 9.31 22.82 8.37
C TYR A 99 7.86 22.93 7.90
N ALA A 100 7.59 22.92 6.59
CA ALA A 100 6.22 23.01 6.04
C ALA A 100 5.64 21.66 5.59
N LEU A 101 6.45 20.59 5.57
CA LEU A 101 6.07 19.29 5.00
C LEU A 101 5.28 18.42 5.98
N ARG A 102 5.76 18.29 7.22
CA ARG A 102 5.10 17.48 8.26
C ARG A 102 3.65 17.89 8.56
N PRO A 103 3.34 19.20 8.74
CA PRO A 103 1.97 19.62 9.03
C PRO A 103 1.00 19.22 7.91
N CYS A 104 1.41 19.35 6.64
CA CYS A 104 0.54 18.98 5.52
C CYS A 104 0.32 17.47 5.44
N GLU A 105 1.35 16.65 5.69
CA GLU A 105 1.24 15.19 5.76
C GLU A 105 0.29 14.77 6.90
N ASP A 106 0.44 15.32 8.10
CA ASP A 106 -0.44 15.04 9.23
C ASP A 106 -1.90 15.44 8.95
N ASP A 107 -2.13 16.65 8.39
CA ASP A 107 -3.46 17.12 7.96
C ASP A 107 -4.09 16.23 6.88
N THR A 108 -3.27 15.68 5.97
CA THR A 108 -3.76 14.73 4.97
C THR A 108 -4.11 13.40 5.60
N GLN A 109 -3.33 12.92 6.57
CA GLN A 109 -3.60 11.64 7.22
C GLN A 109 -4.90 11.69 8.04
N GLU A 110 -5.15 12.78 8.76
CA GLU A 110 -6.41 13.00 9.48
C GLU A 110 -7.60 13.20 8.54
N GLY A 111 -7.41 13.98 7.45
CA GLY A 111 -8.42 14.18 6.43
C GLY A 111 -8.78 12.91 5.65
N ILE A 112 -7.80 12.02 5.45
CA ILE A 112 -7.99 10.71 4.83
C ILE A 112 -8.64 9.76 5.83
N ALA A 113 -8.30 9.76 7.12
CA ALA A 113 -8.95 8.91 8.14
C ALA A 113 -10.48 9.08 8.17
N GLY A 114 -10.99 10.29 7.92
CA GLY A 114 -12.43 10.58 7.76
C GLY A 114 -13.01 10.30 6.36
N LYS A 115 -12.17 10.18 5.32
CA LYS A 115 -12.55 9.97 3.91
C LYS A 115 -12.08 8.64 3.33
N VAL A 116 -11.51 7.72 4.13
CA VAL A 116 -11.03 6.40 3.68
C VAL A 116 -12.14 5.68 2.92
N TYR A 117 -13.39 5.86 3.33
CA TYR A 117 -14.56 5.27 2.68
C TYR A 117 -14.84 5.80 1.26
N LEU A 118 -14.35 6.99 0.87
CA LEU A 118 -14.62 7.56 -0.46
C LEU A 118 -13.57 7.16 -1.52
N PHE A 119 -12.34 6.85 -1.10
CA PHE A 119 -11.25 6.48 -2.02
C PHE A 119 -11.03 4.96 -2.15
N VAL A 120 -11.69 4.15 -1.31
CA VAL A 120 -11.72 2.67 -1.43
C VAL A 120 -12.72 2.23 -2.51
N PHE A 121 -12.66 2.86 -3.68
CA PHE A 121 -13.27 2.35 -4.91
C PHE A 121 -12.28 1.49 -5.72
N HIS A 122 -11.12 1.14 -5.15
CA HIS A 122 -10.28 0.09 -5.70
C HIS A 122 -10.63 -1.24 -5.06
N ALA A 123 -11.39 -2.00 -5.84
CA ALA A 123 -11.91 -3.31 -5.55
C ALA A 123 -10.88 -4.23 -4.86
N GLN A 124 -11.39 -5.02 -3.94
CA GLN A 124 -10.60 -6.04 -3.27
C GLN A 124 -10.23 -7.14 -4.29
N LEU A 125 -9.05 -7.77 -4.14
CA LEU A 125 -8.71 -8.92 -4.98
C LEU A 125 -9.68 -10.08 -4.73
N CYS A 126 -10.09 -10.77 -5.80
CA CYS A 126 -10.95 -11.95 -5.66
C CYS A 126 -10.21 -13.13 -5.03
N SER A 127 -8.90 -13.25 -5.22
CA SER A 127 -8.08 -14.27 -4.56
C SER A 127 -7.04 -13.64 -3.64
N PHE A 128 -7.06 -14.02 -2.35
CA PHE A 128 -6.11 -13.53 -1.35
C PHE A 128 -5.63 -14.66 -0.45
N SER A 129 -4.33 -14.68 -0.13
CA SER A 129 -3.73 -15.61 0.81
C SER A 129 -3.09 -14.87 1.97
N SER A 130 -3.42 -15.23 3.21
CA SER A 130 -2.75 -14.76 4.42
C SER A 130 -1.99 -15.88 5.11
N LEU A 131 -0.94 -15.50 5.84
CA LEU A 131 -0.19 -16.37 6.73
C LEU A 131 -0.51 -15.96 8.17
N THR A 132 -0.77 -16.92 9.02
CA THR A 132 -0.95 -16.71 10.46
C THR A 132 0.23 -17.35 11.18
N VAL A 133 0.80 -16.62 12.14
CA VAL A 133 1.90 -17.11 12.98
C VAL A 133 1.31 -17.89 14.16
N ARG A 134 1.88 -19.06 14.44
CA ARG A 134 1.58 -19.88 15.62
C ARG A 134 2.83 -20.12 16.43
#